data_AF-A0A7V9RCU6-F1
#
_entry.id   AF-A0A7V9RCU6-F1
#
_cell.length_a   1.000
_cell.length_b   1.000
_cell.length_c   1.000
_cell.angle_alpha   90.00
_cell.angle_beta   90.00
_cell.angle_gamma   90.00
#
_symmetry.space_group_name_H-M   'P 1'
#
loop_
_entity.id
_entity.type
_entity.pdbx_description
1 polymer ?
#
loop_
_entity_poly.entity_id
_entity_poly.type
_entity_poly.pdbx_seq_one_letter_code
_entity_poly.pdbx_strand_id
1 'polypeptide(L)'
;MRSIAFVVAMLLGSMSAGAANRTFQPGSLIIPMDLSYQDTGMFQAYGLIYALLRNNIHIHWVIDPAKTYHDTNCNSSASPCPWDCELEGSGVKCAYPTMSPDFTATTNVIWDDKGVAARDSVLGTHRYRGGPFVIDSADRDAALAIIDVWNDPSTWAANPYAMRTVFHVTTIHEATAAFTGDVQKEMIAAPSIAVFADGNEGIATGYIRAAGIPQSNGAEFPAAKCGDANCGPGTANPDMLTEVAIMGDLGTCAAPNIDHRNGALFRNGQAAYCQIMSMHWDVTDRERVDCDGGGCPAVKPTGAECDAMQFTYNGHEVVAEVREFLKENTHFFAECQAVNAYENTTPNAAWPFLDDVGRDGHFLTTAGTPVACSGANPCSDGNYECVGGTCVAKDVRERGTGFEIADQPASNTVKVLRPEIPYNQFDGMYGTTGGSEPAYNLSSFLGVEYKNNRQVTLLTGPNGPEVADIYMTGYLDGACALGPLLKPGDRGACNGKISYLGGHSYDTQVPVISGSKSQGARLFLNALFEADCVTGTTVGPDADGDGVTDDQDPEPDDPNVCGDSDSDGCDDCSTGHFDLTNDCTGGGGGGEAASGCCDAGDTSTLPGWLALCGLVFVVGRRRRR
;
A
#
# COMPACT_ATOMS: atom_id res chain seq x y z
N MET A 1 36.45 45.97 -30.36
CA MET A 1 35.59 45.95 -29.17
C MET A 1 34.85 44.62 -29.19
N ARG A 2 35.24 43.69 -28.32
CA ARG A 2 34.73 42.32 -28.25
C ARG A 2 33.67 42.27 -27.15
N SER A 3 32.45 41.88 -27.51
CA SER A 3 31.35 41.67 -26.58
C SER A 3 31.52 40.33 -25.87
N ILE A 4 31.49 40.37 -24.53
CA ILE A 4 31.52 39.21 -23.64
C ILE A 4 30.08 38.72 -23.47
N ALA A 5 29.81 37.49 -23.89
CA ALA A 5 28.57 36.79 -23.57
C ALA A 5 28.79 35.97 -22.29
N PHE A 6 28.04 36.28 -21.24
CA PHE A 6 27.96 35.46 -20.03
C PHE A 6 26.94 34.35 -20.28
N VAL A 7 27.41 33.11 -20.37
CA VAL A 7 26.56 31.91 -20.31
C VAL A 7 26.42 31.54 -18.84
N VAL A 8 25.22 31.69 -18.29
CA VAL A 8 24.86 31.14 -16.98
C VAL A 8 24.47 29.69 -17.20
N ALA A 9 25.36 28.77 -16.84
CA ALA A 9 25.05 27.35 -16.74
C ALA A 9 24.23 27.13 -15.45
N MET A 10 22.92 26.92 -15.58
CA MET A 10 22.11 26.35 -14.50
C MET A 10 22.52 24.88 -14.34
N LEU A 11 23.28 24.59 -13.29
CA LEU A 11 23.39 23.26 -12.72
C LEU A 11 22.03 22.90 -12.13
N LEU A 12 21.23 22.15 -12.89
CA LEU A 12 20.11 21.38 -12.35
C LEU A 12 20.71 20.25 -11.51
N GLY A 13 20.96 20.54 -10.23
CA GLY A 13 21.19 19.49 -9.24
C GLY A 13 19.87 18.80 -8.97
N SER A 14 19.72 17.56 -9.45
CA SER A 14 18.65 16.67 -9.01
C SER A 14 18.83 16.42 -7.52
N MET A 15 18.09 17.11 -6.67
CA MET A 15 17.98 16.75 -5.26
C MET A 15 17.03 15.56 -5.16
N SER A 16 17.61 14.36 -5.10
CA SER A 16 16.88 13.14 -4.74
C SER A 16 16.30 13.34 -3.34
N ALA A 17 14.97 13.29 -3.20
CA ALA A 17 14.38 12.90 -1.94
C ALA A 17 14.84 11.46 -1.68
N GLY A 18 15.42 11.20 -0.51
CA GLY A 18 15.99 9.92 -0.15
C GLY A 18 15.53 9.54 1.24
N ALA A 19 15.61 8.25 1.54
CA ALA A 19 15.49 7.72 2.89
C ALA A 19 16.21 8.60 3.92
N ALA A 20 15.58 8.78 5.08
CA ALA A 20 16.18 9.57 6.13
C ALA A 20 17.30 8.76 6.79
N ASN A 21 18.53 9.16 6.55
CA ASN A 21 19.69 8.60 7.23
C ASN A 21 19.59 8.93 8.74
N ARG A 22 19.35 7.91 9.56
CA ARG A 22 19.11 8.05 11.00
C ARG A 22 20.17 7.32 11.80
N THR A 23 20.62 7.94 12.89
CA THR A 23 21.47 7.30 13.89
C THR A 23 20.62 6.75 15.02
N PHE A 24 20.72 5.44 15.24
CA PHE A 24 20.11 4.72 16.35
C PHE A 24 21.11 4.57 17.49
N GLN A 25 20.69 4.87 18.71
CA GLN A 25 21.56 4.82 19.90
C GLN A 25 21.71 3.38 20.42
N PRO A 26 22.73 3.10 21.25
CA PRO A 26 22.80 1.84 21.99
C PRO A 26 21.49 1.58 22.75
N GLY A 27 21.06 0.33 22.81
CA GLY A 27 19.78 -0.07 23.36
C GLY A 27 18.64 -0.15 22.34
N SER A 28 18.83 0.35 21.11
CA SER A 28 17.86 0.15 20.02
C SER A 28 17.71 -1.34 19.71
N LEU A 29 16.49 -1.79 19.46
CA LEU A 29 16.18 -3.19 19.16
C LEU A 29 16.10 -3.41 17.65
N ILE A 30 16.58 -4.55 17.18
CA ILE A 30 16.58 -4.93 15.77
C ILE A 30 15.87 -6.27 15.62
N ILE A 31 14.87 -6.30 14.74
CA ILE A 31 14.22 -7.52 14.26
C ILE A 31 14.88 -7.89 12.93
N PRO A 32 15.80 -8.87 12.90
CA PRO A 32 16.42 -9.33 11.66
C PRO A 32 15.38 -9.94 10.73
N MET A 33 15.57 -9.78 9.43
CA MET A 33 14.68 -10.34 8.40
C MET A 33 15.46 -11.14 7.35
N ASP A 34 16.70 -11.52 7.65
CA ASP A 34 17.55 -12.37 6.81
C ASP A 34 17.42 -13.85 7.19
N LEU A 35 17.87 -14.73 6.29
CA LEU A 35 17.76 -16.18 6.51
C LEU A 35 18.74 -16.72 7.56
N SER A 36 19.77 -15.95 7.95
CA SER A 36 20.73 -16.42 8.95
C SER A 36 20.13 -16.38 10.36
N TYR A 37 19.38 -15.31 10.66
CA TYR A 37 18.89 -15.03 12.02
C TYR A 37 17.37 -15.09 12.18
N GLN A 38 16.59 -15.17 11.09
CA GLN A 38 15.14 -15.17 11.20
C GLN A 38 14.45 -16.18 10.28
N ASP A 39 15.02 -17.37 10.06
CA ASP A 39 14.40 -18.36 9.18
C ASP A 39 13.15 -19.03 9.78
N THR A 40 13.04 -19.12 11.11
CA THR A 40 11.97 -19.84 11.79
C THR A 40 10.89 -18.90 12.31
N GLY A 41 11.30 -17.74 12.82
CA GLY A 41 10.38 -16.69 13.28
C GLY A 41 9.94 -15.68 12.19
N MET A 42 10.32 -15.89 10.92
CA MET A 42 10.10 -14.92 9.81
C MET A 42 8.69 -14.35 9.76
N PHE A 43 7.68 -15.23 9.75
CA PHE A 43 6.29 -14.79 9.65
C PHE A 43 5.80 -14.12 10.93
N GLN A 44 6.21 -14.66 12.08
CA GLN A 44 5.84 -14.14 13.40
C GLN A 44 6.44 -12.75 13.68
N ALA A 45 7.52 -12.38 13.00
CA ALA A 45 8.07 -11.03 13.03
C ALA A 45 7.04 -9.99 12.55
N TYR A 46 6.26 -10.29 11.50
CA TYR A 46 5.20 -9.41 11.02
C TYR A 46 4.07 -9.23 12.04
N GLY A 47 3.64 -10.32 12.71
CA GLY A 47 2.67 -10.21 13.80
C GLY A 47 3.20 -9.46 15.01
N LEU A 48 4.49 -9.60 15.33
CA LEU A 48 5.13 -8.81 16.38
C LEU A 48 5.10 -7.31 16.03
N ILE A 49 5.43 -6.94 14.78
CA ILE A 49 5.36 -5.56 14.32
C ILE A 49 3.93 -5.02 14.44
N TYR A 50 2.93 -5.80 14.02
CA TYR A 50 1.52 -5.45 14.22
C TYR A 50 1.21 -5.19 15.70
N ALA A 51 1.61 -6.09 16.60
CA ALA A 51 1.36 -5.97 18.03
C ALA A 51 2.06 -4.74 18.65
N LEU A 52 3.29 -4.44 18.22
CA LEU A 52 4.04 -3.26 18.65
C LEU A 52 3.35 -1.97 18.21
N LEU A 53 2.94 -1.88 16.94
CA LEU A 53 2.23 -0.72 16.40
C LEU A 53 0.86 -0.51 17.07
N ARG A 54 0.13 -1.58 17.40
CA ARG A 54 -1.13 -1.51 18.17
C ARG A 54 -0.94 -0.95 19.59
N ASN A 55 0.28 -0.93 20.09
CA ASN A 55 0.65 -0.37 21.39
C ASN A 55 1.50 0.90 21.27
N ASN A 56 1.39 1.61 20.14
CA ASN A 56 2.04 2.90 19.88
C ASN A 56 3.57 2.85 19.97
N ILE A 57 4.19 1.71 19.62
CA ILE A 57 5.64 1.61 19.47
C ILE A 57 5.98 1.97 18.02
N HIS A 58 6.84 2.98 17.83
CA HIS A 58 7.29 3.36 16.50
C HIS A 58 8.31 2.35 15.96
N ILE A 59 8.13 1.98 14.68
CA ILE A 59 8.99 1.02 14.00
C ILE A 59 9.59 1.67 12.76
N HIS A 60 10.92 1.58 12.64
CA HIS A 60 11.65 2.04 11.47
C HIS A 60 12.00 0.86 10.57
N TRP A 61 11.51 0.88 9.33
CA TRP A 61 11.92 -0.05 8.29
C TRP A 61 13.16 0.50 7.60
N VAL A 62 14.30 -0.15 7.85
CA VAL A 62 15.62 0.36 7.44
C VAL A 62 16.12 -0.44 6.25
N ILE A 63 16.28 0.25 5.11
CA ILE A 63 16.70 -0.37 3.85
C ILE A 63 17.64 0.58 3.12
N ASP A 64 18.81 0.06 2.72
CA ASP A 64 19.80 0.82 1.96
C ASP A 64 19.22 1.23 0.58
N PRO A 65 19.16 2.53 0.23
CA PRO A 65 18.71 2.95 -1.10
C PRO A 65 19.63 2.48 -2.24
N ALA A 66 20.86 2.07 -1.94
CA ALA A 66 21.81 1.50 -2.90
C ALA A 66 21.81 -0.04 -2.88
N LYS A 67 20.79 -0.66 -2.30
CA LYS A 67 20.70 -2.11 -2.18
C LYS A 67 20.78 -2.81 -3.53
N THR A 68 21.42 -3.97 -3.54
CA THR A 68 21.60 -4.81 -4.72
C THR A 68 21.21 -6.24 -4.42
N TYR A 69 20.83 -6.99 -5.46
CA TYR A 69 20.59 -8.43 -5.35
C TYR A 69 21.72 -9.18 -6.05
N HIS A 70 22.30 -10.16 -5.33
CA HIS A 70 23.29 -11.06 -5.87
C HIS A 70 22.60 -12.37 -6.29
N ASP A 71 22.43 -12.58 -7.59
CA ASP A 71 21.60 -13.63 -8.19
C ASP A 71 22.18 -15.06 -8.14
N THR A 72 23.39 -15.20 -7.62
CA THR A 72 24.09 -16.48 -7.45
C THR A 72 24.61 -16.64 -6.03
N ASN A 73 24.98 -17.87 -5.66
CA ASN A 73 25.64 -18.13 -4.39
C ASN A 73 26.95 -17.33 -4.32
N CYS A 74 27.07 -16.44 -3.35
CA CYS A 74 28.22 -15.56 -3.25
C CYS A 74 29.33 -16.10 -2.31
N ASN A 75 29.48 -17.43 -2.23
CA ASN A 75 30.45 -18.13 -1.37
C ASN A 75 31.64 -18.73 -2.12
N SER A 76 31.76 -18.48 -3.43
CA SER A 76 32.89 -18.95 -4.22
C SER A 76 33.94 -17.86 -4.39
N SER A 77 35.19 -18.25 -4.66
CA SER A 77 36.25 -17.30 -5.02
C SER A 77 36.01 -16.60 -6.36
N ALA A 78 35.16 -17.16 -7.22
CA ALA A 78 34.82 -16.59 -8.52
C ALA A 78 33.78 -15.47 -8.42
N SER A 79 32.94 -15.48 -7.38
CA SER A 79 31.89 -14.50 -7.14
C SER A 79 31.63 -14.40 -5.64
N PRO A 80 32.52 -13.76 -4.86
CA PRO A 80 32.34 -13.63 -3.42
C PRO A 80 31.47 -12.40 -3.08
N CYS A 81 30.65 -12.52 -2.04
CA CYS A 81 30.05 -11.34 -1.42
C CYS A 81 31.15 -10.51 -0.72
N PRO A 82 31.09 -9.17 -0.80
CA PRO A 82 31.98 -8.30 -0.04
C PRO A 82 31.68 -8.32 1.47
N TRP A 83 30.54 -8.86 1.89
CA TRP A 83 30.14 -9.08 3.28
C TRP A 83 30.18 -10.56 3.67
N ASP A 84 30.16 -10.83 4.98
CA ASP A 84 29.91 -12.16 5.54
C ASP A 84 28.41 -12.36 5.79
N CYS A 85 27.93 -13.59 5.66
CA CYS A 85 26.51 -13.93 5.79
C CYS A 85 26.05 -14.02 7.25
N GLU A 86 26.98 -14.28 8.16
CA GLU A 86 26.75 -14.36 9.59
C GLU A 86 27.52 -13.21 10.26
N LEU A 87 28.37 -13.52 11.22
CA LEU A 87 29.21 -12.54 11.90
C LEU A 87 30.19 -11.89 10.92
N GLU A 88 30.29 -10.56 10.97
CA GLU A 88 31.27 -9.81 10.19
C GLU A 88 32.70 -10.19 10.60
N GLY A 89 33.52 -10.55 9.62
CA GLY A 89 34.90 -10.99 9.83
C GLY A 89 35.04 -12.50 10.09
N SER A 90 33.94 -13.26 10.08
CA SER A 90 33.97 -14.73 10.17
C SER A 90 34.58 -15.39 8.92
N GLY A 91 34.50 -14.73 7.77
CA GLY A 91 34.81 -15.29 6.47
C GLY A 91 33.75 -16.26 5.93
N VAL A 92 32.64 -16.46 6.64
CA VAL A 92 31.52 -17.31 6.21
C VAL A 92 30.67 -16.52 5.20
N LYS A 93 30.74 -16.92 3.94
CA LYS A 93 30.01 -16.29 2.83
C LYS A 93 28.66 -16.96 2.56
N CYS A 94 27.73 -16.22 1.93
CA CYS A 94 26.38 -16.72 1.67
C CYS A 94 26.36 -17.83 0.62
N ALA A 95 25.87 -19.00 1.02
CA ALA A 95 25.75 -20.18 0.16
C ALA A 95 24.49 -20.17 -0.73
N TYR A 96 23.88 -19.00 -0.90
CA TYR A 96 22.64 -18.77 -1.62
C TYR A 96 22.64 -17.37 -2.26
N PRO A 97 21.82 -17.12 -3.30
CA PRO A 97 21.55 -15.77 -3.80
C PRO A 97 20.98 -14.89 -2.68
N THR A 98 21.45 -13.66 -2.53
CA THR A 98 21.17 -12.85 -1.34
C THR A 98 21.12 -11.36 -1.67
N MET A 99 20.43 -10.60 -0.84
CA MET A 99 20.46 -9.15 -0.90
C MET A 99 21.75 -8.58 -0.27
N SER A 100 22.18 -7.41 -0.72
CA SER A 100 23.20 -6.67 0.02
C SER A 100 22.68 -6.20 1.38
N PRO A 101 23.56 -6.02 2.37
CA PRO A 101 23.19 -5.51 3.68
C PRO A 101 22.56 -4.12 3.64
N ASP A 102 21.63 -3.89 4.57
CA ASP A 102 20.95 -2.61 4.80
C ASP A 102 21.75 -1.71 5.74
N PHE A 103 22.30 -2.29 6.80
CA PHE A 103 23.18 -1.60 7.75
C PHE A 103 24.05 -2.60 8.52
N THR A 104 24.98 -2.06 9.30
CA THR A 104 25.85 -2.83 10.18
C THR A 104 25.63 -2.40 11.63
N ALA A 105 25.44 -3.36 12.54
CA ALA A 105 25.33 -3.08 13.96
C ALA A 105 26.05 -4.14 14.80
N THR A 106 26.62 -3.72 15.92
CA THR A 106 27.16 -4.61 16.96
C THR A 106 26.08 -4.85 18.01
N THR A 107 25.78 -6.12 18.29
CA THR A 107 24.58 -6.49 19.06
C THR A 107 24.80 -7.63 20.05
N ASN A 108 23.88 -7.71 21.01
CA ASN A 108 23.61 -8.87 21.84
C ASN A 108 22.29 -9.54 21.40
N VAL A 109 22.13 -10.82 21.70
CA VAL A 109 20.88 -11.56 21.48
C VAL A 109 19.89 -11.31 22.61
N ILE A 110 18.65 -11.00 22.29
CA ILE A 110 17.53 -10.88 23.26
C ILE A 110 16.61 -12.10 23.16
N TRP A 111 16.25 -12.48 21.93
CA TRP A 111 15.55 -13.71 21.59
C TRP A 111 16.19 -14.32 20.34
N ASP A 112 16.18 -15.64 20.25
CA ASP A 112 16.73 -16.43 19.14
C ASP A 112 15.69 -17.45 18.69
N ASP A 113 15.29 -17.39 17.42
CA ASP A 113 14.27 -18.28 16.85
C ASP A 113 14.68 -19.75 16.81
N LYS A 114 15.99 -20.03 16.90
CA LYS A 114 16.55 -21.38 17.00
C LYS A 114 16.74 -21.85 18.44
N GLY A 115 16.60 -20.95 19.42
CA GLY A 115 16.78 -21.25 20.85
C GLY A 115 18.19 -21.73 21.21
N VAL A 116 19.20 -21.35 20.43
CA VAL A 116 20.60 -21.74 20.62
C VAL A 116 21.34 -20.72 21.48
N ALA A 117 21.14 -19.43 21.22
CA ALA A 117 21.77 -18.34 21.95
C ALA A 117 20.95 -17.94 23.17
N ALA A 118 21.61 -17.80 24.33
CA ALA A 118 20.98 -17.29 25.53
C ALA A 118 20.77 -15.77 25.42
N ARG A 119 19.74 -15.26 26.09
CA ARG A 119 19.53 -13.81 26.26
C ARG A 119 20.79 -13.13 26.83
N ASP A 120 21.05 -11.92 26.34
CA ASP A 120 22.20 -11.07 26.63
C ASP A 120 23.56 -11.64 26.18
N SER A 121 23.58 -12.77 25.46
CA SER A 121 24.81 -13.29 24.87
C SER A 121 25.32 -12.35 23.76
N VAL A 122 26.63 -12.15 23.72
CA VAL A 122 27.27 -11.31 22.70
C VAL A 122 27.15 -12.00 21.35
N LEU A 123 26.46 -11.37 20.41
CA LEU A 123 26.45 -11.80 19.01
C LEU A 123 27.68 -11.22 18.29
N GLY A 124 27.93 -9.93 18.48
CA GLY A 124 28.99 -9.17 17.81
C GLY A 124 28.46 -8.35 16.64
N THR A 125 29.34 -8.02 15.68
CA THR A 125 29.00 -7.16 14.53
C THR A 125 28.37 -7.96 13.41
N HIS A 126 27.17 -7.58 13.01
CA HIS A 126 26.44 -8.21 11.92
C HIS A 126 26.00 -7.19 10.86
N ARG A 127 25.91 -7.65 9.62
CA ARG A 127 25.44 -6.91 8.45
C ARG A 127 24.05 -7.40 8.06
N TYR A 128 23.04 -6.75 8.61
CA TYR A 128 21.63 -7.13 8.47
C TYR A 128 21.16 -6.99 7.03
N ARG A 129 20.33 -7.92 6.57
CA ARG A 129 19.77 -7.98 5.21
C ARG A 129 18.26 -8.17 5.26
N GLY A 130 17.62 -8.14 4.09
CA GLY A 130 16.21 -8.44 3.94
C GLY A 130 15.27 -7.38 4.52
N GLY A 131 15.72 -6.15 4.74
CA GLY A 131 14.87 -5.07 5.24
C GLY A 131 14.48 -5.28 6.71
N PRO A 132 15.47 -5.31 7.62
CA PRO A 132 15.22 -5.42 9.06
C PRO A 132 14.38 -4.24 9.60
N PHE A 133 13.69 -4.50 10.71
CA PHE A 133 12.95 -3.48 11.45
C PHE A 133 13.73 -3.05 12.69
N VAL A 134 13.68 -1.76 13.00
CA VAL A 134 14.40 -1.16 14.12
C VAL A 134 13.44 -0.40 15.02
N ILE A 135 13.52 -0.64 16.33
CA ILE A 135 12.83 0.12 17.37
C ILE A 135 13.87 1.02 18.04
N ASP A 136 13.56 2.31 18.18
CA ASP A 136 14.48 3.24 18.84
C ASP A 136 14.69 2.87 20.31
N SER A 137 15.91 3.12 20.80
CA SER A 137 16.26 3.04 22.22
C SER A 137 15.26 3.73 23.17
N ALA A 138 14.57 4.78 22.71
CA ALA A 138 13.54 5.47 23.49
C ALA A 138 12.33 4.58 23.80
N ASP A 139 11.95 3.71 22.86
CA ASP A 139 10.79 2.81 22.99
C ASP A 139 11.17 1.41 23.50
N ARG A 140 12.47 1.17 23.70
CA ARG A 140 13.06 -0.14 24.06
C ARG A 140 12.30 -0.86 25.16
N ASP A 141 12.12 -0.23 26.31
CA ASP A 141 11.56 -0.91 27.50
C ASP A 141 10.08 -1.26 27.30
N ALA A 142 9.32 -0.38 26.65
CA ALA A 142 7.92 -0.63 26.31
C ALA A 142 7.80 -1.75 25.26
N ALA A 143 8.67 -1.74 24.25
CA ALA A 143 8.73 -2.79 23.24
C ALA A 143 9.13 -4.14 23.83
N LEU A 144 10.13 -4.20 24.73
CA LEU A 144 10.56 -5.46 25.37
C LEU A 144 9.42 -6.12 26.16
N ALA A 145 8.57 -5.34 26.83
CA ALA A 145 7.41 -5.90 27.54
C ALA A 145 6.46 -6.64 26.58
N ILE A 146 6.25 -6.12 25.38
CA ILE A 146 5.41 -6.74 24.35
C ILE A 146 6.12 -7.94 23.71
N ILE A 147 7.39 -7.77 23.36
CA ILE A 147 8.25 -8.80 22.74
C ILE A 147 8.34 -10.04 23.63
N ASP A 148 8.59 -9.86 24.93
CA ASP A 148 8.75 -10.97 25.86
C ASP A 148 7.44 -11.75 26.00
N VAL A 149 6.29 -11.06 26.02
CA VAL A 149 4.96 -11.71 25.99
C VAL A 149 4.72 -12.41 24.66
N TRP A 150 5.06 -11.78 23.53
CA TRP A 150 4.88 -12.34 22.20
C TRP A 150 5.63 -13.66 22.04
N ASN A 151 6.88 -13.72 22.50
CA ASN A 151 7.78 -14.86 22.38
C ASN A 151 7.64 -15.92 23.49
N ASP A 152 6.88 -15.67 24.56
CA ASP A 152 6.66 -16.63 25.66
C ASP A 152 5.18 -17.03 25.82
N PRO A 153 4.77 -18.18 25.24
CA PRO A 153 3.42 -18.72 25.36
C PRO A 153 2.96 -18.96 26.81
N SER A 154 3.87 -19.11 27.77
CA SER A 154 3.51 -19.28 29.17
C SER A 154 2.84 -18.04 29.78
N THR A 155 3.02 -16.87 29.14
CA THR A 155 2.47 -15.59 29.59
C THR A 155 1.13 -15.23 28.92
N TRP A 156 0.73 -15.94 27.86
CA TRP A 156 -0.44 -15.56 27.04
C TRP A 156 -1.76 -15.65 27.80
N ALA A 157 -1.87 -16.56 28.77
CA ALA A 157 -3.07 -16.63 29.62
C ALA A 157 -3.35 -15.31 30.37
N ALA A 158 -2.28 -14.58 30.74
CA ALA A 158 -2.38 -13.26 31.35
C ALA A 158 -2.43 -12.12 30.31
N ASN A 159 -2.06 -12.41 29.05
CA ASN A 159 -1.97 -11.45 27.95
C ASN A 159 -2.68 -12.00 26.70
N PRO A 160 -4.03 -12.04 26.67
CA PRO A 160 -4.77 -12.71 25.61
C PRO A 160 -4.53 -12.15 24.20
N TYR A 161 -4.07 -10.91 24.08
CA TYR A 161 -3.74 -10.29 22.78
C TYR A 161 -2.64 -11.02 22.01
N ALA A 162 -1.79 -11.79 22.70
CA ALA A 162 -0.71 -12.58 22.10
C ALA A 162 -1.13 -14.01 21.74
N MET A 163 -2.32 -14.45 22.13
CA MET A 163 -2.80 -15.82 21.87
C MET A 163 -3.00 -16.07 20.38
N ARG A 164 -2.43 -17.16 19.89
CA ARG A 164 -2.47 -17.57 18.47
C ARG A 164 -2.19 -19.04 18.30
N THR A 165 -2.68 -19.63 17.21
CA THR A 165 -2.58 -21.08 16.97
C THR A 165 -1.27 -21.49 16.29
N VAL A 166 -0.64 -20.57 15.54
CA VAL A 166 0.68 -20.75 14.93
C VAL A 166 1.69 -19.94 15.73
N PHE A 167 2.78 -20.59 16.15
CA PHE A 167 3.78 -19.98 17.02
C PHE A 167 5.19 -20.38 16.62
N HIS A 168 6.04 -19.36 16.44
CA HIS A 168 7.48 -19.46 16.36
C HIS A 168 8.05 -18.25 17.12
N VAL A 169 9.21 -18.44 17.75
CA VAL A 169 9.93 -17.34 18.41
C VAL A 169 10.46 -16.39 17.33
N THR A 170 10.25 -15.09 17.51
CA THR A 170 10.90 -14.06 16.70
C THR A 170 12.26 -13.70 17.31
N THR A 171 13.28 -13.63 16.48
CA THR A 171 14.64 -13.25 16.89
C THR A 171 14.67 -11.75 17.13
N ILE A 172 15.33 -11.33 18.20
CA ILE A 172 15.47 -9.93 18.57
C ILE A 172 16.90 -9.71 19.00
N HIS A 173 17.54 -8.69 18.43
CA HIS A 173 18.87 -8.26 18.82
C HIS A 173 18.82 -6.86 19.45
N GLU A 174 19.73 -6.58 20.37
CA GLU A 174 19.88 -5.26 20.98
C GLU A 174 21.24 -4.66 20.60
N ALA A 175 21.23 -3.42 20.09
CA ALA A 175 22.44 -2.70 19.71
C ALA A 175 23.29 -2.31 20.93
N THR A 176 24.56 -2.74 20.95
CA THR A 176 25.51 -2.38 22.02
C THR A 176 26.31 -1.12 21.70
N ALA A 177 26.17 -0.60 20.49
CA ALA A 177 26.81 0.62 20.00
C ALA A 177 25.84 1.37 19.09
N ALA A 178 26.05 2.68 18.93
CA ALA A 178 25.28 3.46 17.97
C ALA A 178 25.58 2.97 16.55
N PHE A 179 24.57 2.97 15.69
CA PHE A 179 24.71 2.65 14.27
C PHE A 179 23.82 3.57 13.45
N THR A 180 24.06 3.58 12.14
CA THR A 180 23.31 4.40 11.20
C THR A 180 22.66 3.50 10.16
N GLY A 181 21.44 3.84 9.77
CA GLY A 181 20.74 3.19 8.67
C GLY A 181 19.78 4.17 7.98
N ASP A 182 19.43 3.85 6.74
CA ASP A 182 18.53 4.65 5.93
C ASP A 182 17.07 4.18 6.16
N VAL A 183 16.28 5.03 6.82
CA VAL A 183 14.87 4.73 7.11
C VAL A 183 14.05 4.99 5.85
N GLN A 184 13.55 3.91 5.23
CA GLN A 184 12.61 4.00 4.10
C GLN A 184 11.18 4.19 4.56
N LYS A 185 10.82 3.70 5.75
CA LYS A 185 9.46 3.85 6.28
C LYS A 185 9.49 3.97 7.80
N GLU A 186 8.80 4.96 8.33
CA GLU A 186 8.48 5.05 9.76
C GLU A 186 7.02 4.65 9.94
N MET A 187 6.82 3.55 10.64
CA MET A 187 5.50 2.95 10.87
C MET A 187 5.04 3.36 12.26
N ILE A 188 3.84 3.93 12.33
CA ILE A 188 3.26 4.45 13.58
C ILE A 188 1.88 3.87 13.89
N ALA A 189 1.24 3.24 12.91
CA ALA A 189 -0.09 2.66 13.06
C ALA A 189 -0.13 1.24 12.51
N ALA A 190 -0.84 0.35 13.20
CA ALA A 190 -1.08 -1.00 12.69
C ALA A 190 -2.17 -0.96 11.60
N PRO A 191 -1.98 -1.66 10.46
CA PRO A 191 -2.96 -1.64 9.38
C PRO A 191 -4.29 -2.27 9.82
N SER A 192 -5.43 -1.63 9.51
CA SER A 192 -6.72 -2.32 9.48
C SER A 192 -6.83 -3.15 8.20
N ILE A 193 -7.21 -4.41 8.35
CA ILE A 193 -7.12 -5.40 7.27
C ILE A 193 -8.53 -5.88 6.90
N ALA A 194 -8.84 -5.91 5.61
CA ALA A 194 -9.98 -6.62 5.03
C ALA A 194 -9.51 -7.77 4.15
N VAL A 195 -10.13 -8.94 4.30
CA VAL A 195 -9.94 -10.10 3.43
C VAL A 195 -11.21 -10.31 2.63
N PHE A 196 -11.10 -10.30 1.31
CA PHE A 196 -12.22 -10.64 0.43
C PHE A 196 -12.50 -12.14 0.53
N ALA A 197 -13.69 -12.51 0.98
CA ALA A 197 -14.24 -13.86 1.04
C ALA A 197 -14.62 -14.38 -0.36
N ASP A 198 -13.67 -14.37 -1.29
CA ASP A 198 -13.83 -14.76 -2.71
C ASP A 198 -13.81 -16.28 -2.95
N GLY A 199 -14.06 -17.06 -1.91
CA GLY A 199 -13.99 -18.51 -1.93
C GLY A 199 -12.58 -19.09 -1.87
N ASN A 200 -11.50 -18.29 -1.87
CA ASN A 200 -10.15 -18.79 -1.55
C ASN A 200 -9.44 -17.90 -0.53
N GLU A 201 -10.21 -17.22 0.30
CA GLU A 201 -9.77 -16.39 1.41
C GLU A 201 -8.88 -17.15 2.42
N GLY A 202 -8.97 -18.49 2.42
CA GLY A 202 -8.09 -19.40 3.15
C GLY A 202 -6.60 -19.20 2.88
N ILE A 203 -6.25 -18.67 1.70
CA ILE A 203 -4.86 -18.37 1.31
C ILE A 203 -4.35 -17.16 2.09
N ALA A 204 -5.06 -16.03 1.97
CA ALA A 204 -4.76 -14.78 2.68
C ALA A 204 -4.76 -14.98 4.21
N THR A 205 -5.84 -15.56 4.73
CA THR A 205 -5.96 -15.87 6.16
C THR A 205 -4.89 -16.85 6.62
N GLY A 206 -4.44 -17.79 5.76
CA GLY A 206 -3.31 -18.65 6.03
C GLY A 206 -2.02 -17.88 6.32
N TYR A 207 -1.72 -16.85 5.53
CA TYR A 207 -0.54 -15.99 5.71
C TYR A 207 -0.64 -15.14 6.96
N ILE A 208 -1.79 -14.51 7.18
CA ILE A 208 -2.05 -13.65 8.34
C ILE A 208 -2.02 -14.47 9.65
N ARG A 209 -2.56 -15.70 9.64
CA ARG A 209 -2.47 -16.64 10.77
C ARG A 209 -1.06 -17.12 11.02
N ALA A 210 -0.28 -17.39 9.97
CA ALA A 210 1.13 -17.73 10.11
C ALA A 210 1.96 -16.59 10.70
N ALA A 211 1.55 -15.33 10.45
CA ALA A 211 2.10 -14.16 11.09
C ALA A 211 1.58 -13.95 12.53
N GLY A 212 0.40 -14.48 12.88
CA GLY A 212 -0.23 -14.27 14.18
C GLY A 212 -0.99 -12.95 14.30
N ILE A 213 -1.35 -12.33 13.18
CA ILE A 213 -2.10 -11.07 13.16
C ILE A 213 -3.59 -11.37 13.38
N PRO A 214 -4.24 -10.77 14.40
CA PRO A 214 -5.66 -10.97 14.65
C PRO A 214 -6.53 -10.05 13.78
N GLN A 215 -7.82 -10.36 13.75
CA GLN A 215 -8.87 -9.46 13.30
C GLN A 215 -9.02 -8.27 14.26
N SER A 216 -9.75 -7.26 13.83
CA SER A 216 -10.08 -6.03 14.55
C SER A 216 -10.79 -6.28 15.89
N ASN A 217 -11.52 -7.38 16.02
CA ASN A 217 -12.14 -7.82 17.28
C ASN A 217 -11.19 -8.63 18.19
N GLY A 218 -9.92 -8.81 17.80
CA GLY A 218 -8.91 -9.58 18.52
C GLY A 218 -8.97 -11.09 18.30
N ALA A 219 -9.93 -11.61 17.53
CA ALA A 219 -10.00 -13.03 17.19
C ALA A 219 -8.98 -13.38 16.10
N GLU A 220 -8.50 -14.63 16.07
CA GLU A 220 -7.72 -15.11 14.93
C GLU A 220 -8.59 -15.13 13.66
N PHE A 221 -8.00 -14.85 12.49
CA PHE A 221 -8.69 -15.04 11.21
C PHE A 221 -9.12 -16.51 11.03
N PRO A 222 -10.29 -16.76 10.42
CA PRO A 222 -10.79 -18.13 10.30
C PRO A 222 -9.97 -18.93 9.28
N ALA A 223 -9.65 -20.19 9.60
CA ALA A 223 -9.05 -21.12 8.64
C ALA A 223 -10.07 -21.70 7.64
N ALA A 224 -11.35 -21.63 7.99
CA ALA A 224 -12.45 -22.06 7.14
C ALA A 224 -13.05 -20.85 6.41
N LYS A 225 -13.64 -21.11 5.25
CA LYS A 225 -14.39 -20.11 4.51
C LYS A 225 -15.53 -19.54 5.35
N CYS A 226 -15.85 -18.28 5.14
CA CYS A 226 -17.04 -17.67 5.71
C CYS A 226 -18.05 -17.33 4.59
N GLY A 227 -19.27 -16.95 4.96
CA GLY A 227 -20.27 -16.40 4.05
C GLY A 227 -21.16 -15.40 4.77
N ASP A 228 -22.29 -15.02 4.16
CA ASP A 228 -23.17 -13.95 4.67
C ASP A 228 -23.62 -14.10 6.14
N ALA A 229 -23.68 -15.33 6.64
CA ALA A 229 -24.08 -15.59 8.03
C ALA A 229 -22.98 -15.30 9.07
N ASN A 230 -21.71 -15.20 8.66
CA ASN A 230 -20.57 -15.12 9.57
C ASN A 230 -19.36 -14.32 9.07
N CYS A 231 -19.41 -13.72 7.88
CA CYS A 231 -18.47 -12.69 7.42
C CYS A 231 -19.06 -11.28 7.64
N GLY A 232 -18.20 -10.30 7.81
CA GLY A 232 -18.52 -8.89 7.68
C GLY A 232 -18.80 -8.20 9.02
N PRO A 233 -18.88 -6.85 9.01
CA PRO A 233 -19.04 -6.05 10.21
C PRO A 233 -20.20 -6.52 11.10
N GLY A 234 -19.95 -6.63 12.41
CA GLY A 234 -20.93 -7.10 13.39
C GLY A 234 -21.07 -8.62 13.51
N THR A 235 -20.30 -9.40 12.75
CA THR A 235 -20.23 -10.87 12.89
C THR A 235 -19.02 -11.33 13.72
N ALA A 236 -18.82 -12.65 13.79
CA ALA A 236 -17.62 -13.23 14.38
C ALA A 236 -16.35 -12.97 13.55
N ASN A 237 -16.49 -12.70 12.24
CA ASN A 237 -15.37 -12.40 11.34
C ASN A 237 -15.56 -11.02 10.68
N PRO A 238 -15.40 -9.92 11.46
CA PRO A 238 -15.72 -8.56 11.01
C PRO A 238 -14.86 -8.05 9.85
N ASP A 239 -13.69 -8.66 9.66
CA ASP A 239 -12.69 -8.23 8.67
C ASP A 239 -12.72 -9.10 7.41
N MET A 240 -13.65 -10.05 7.33
CA MET A 240 -13.90 -10.84 6.13
C MET A 240 -15.07 -10.22 5.38
N LEU A 241 -14.89 -9.80 4.12
CA LEU A 241 -15.93 -9.13 3.34
C LEU A 241 -16.41 -10.02 2.20
N THR A 242 -17.72 -10.24 2.07
CA THR A 242 -18.30 -10.93 0.90
C THR A 242 -18.40 -10.00 -0.30
N GLU A 243 -18.63 -10.55 -1.50
CA GLU A 243 -18.87 -9.76 -2.71
C GLU A 243 -19.97 -8.74 -2.48
N VAL A 244 -21.10 -9.18 -1.93
CA VAL A 244 -22.27 -8.34 -1.67
C VAL A 244 -21.98 -7.25 -0.65
N ALA A 245 -21.14 -7.55 0.36
CA ALA A 245 -20.72 -6.53 1.32
C ALA A 245 -19.84 -5.47 0.66
N ILE A 246 -18.94 -5.84 -0.26
CA ILE A 246 -18.07 -4.89 -0.96
C ILE A 246 -18.87 -4.02 -1.94
N MET A 247 -19.80 -4.61 -2.70
CA MET A 247 -20.62 -3.86 -3.67
C MET A 247 -21.64 -2.91 -3.01
N GLY A 248 -22.07 -3.25 -1.79
CA GLY A 248 -23.14 -2.53 -1.09
C GLY A 248 -24.48 -2.52 -1.84
N ASP A 249 -25.25 -1.42 -1.70
CA ASP A 249 -26.58 -1.28 -2.30
C ASP A 249 -26.48 -0.82 -3.76
N LEU A 250 -26.88 -1.68 -4.69
CA LEU A 250 -26.86 -1.42 -6.14
C LEU A 250 -28.09 -0.64 -6.63
N GLY A 251 -29.11 -0.46 -5.80
CA GLY A 251 -30.36 0.20 -6.17
C GLY A 251 -31.21 -0.63 -7.15
N THR A 252 -31.88 0.07 -8.08
CA THR A 252 -32.86 -0.53 -9.00
C THR A 252 -32.53 -0.23 -10.45
N CYS A 253 -33.13 -0.95 -11.40
CA CYS A 253 -33.00 -0.64 -12.82
C CYS A 253 -33.37 0.83 -13.15
N ALA A 254 -34.41 1.36 -12.52
CA ALA A 254 -34.91 2.72 -12.77
C ALA A 254 -34.12 3.81 -12.04
N ALA A 255 -33.64 3.52 -10.83
CA ALA A 255 -32.79 4.38 -10.03
C ALA A 255 -31.58 3.56 -9.55
N PRO A 256 -30.58 3.38 -10.44
CA PRO A 256 -29.40 2.61 -10.10
C PRO A 256 -28.52 3.40 -9.14
N ASN A 257 -27.88 2.72 -8.20
CA ASN A 257 -26.87 3.37 -7.38
C ASN A 257 -25.58 3.54 -8.21
N ILE A 258 -25.06 4.75 -8.20
CA ILE A 258 -23.81 5.13 -8.87
C ILE A 258 -22.75 5.62 -7.88
N ASP A 259 -23.08 5.57 -6.58
CA ASP A 259 -22.13 5.86 -5.51
C ASP A 259 -21.30 4.60 -5.26
N HIS A 260 -20.05 4.60 -5.69
CA HIS A 260 -19.10 3.50 -5.49
C HIS A 260 -18.38 3.57 -4.13
N ARG A 261 -19.00 4.21 -3.14
CA ARG A 261 -18.52 4.28 -1.75
C ARG A 261 -19.58 3.85 -0.75
N ASN A 262 -20.49 2.99 -1.20
CA ASN A 262 -21.66 2.58 -0.43
C ASN A 262 -21.47 1.19 0.21
N GLY A 263 -20.41 0.48 -0.17
CA GLY A 263 -20.03 -0.82 0.35
C GLY A 263 -19.30 -0.78 1.70
N ALA A 264 -18.99 -1.99 2.20
CA ALA A 264 -18.33 -2.20 3.48
C ALA A 264 -16.86 -1.75 3.52
N LEU A 265 -16.27 -1.40 2.36
CA LEU A 265 -14.96 -0.76 2.30
C LEU A 265 -14.96 0.63 2.91
N PHE A 266 -16.13 1.25 3.05
CA PHE A 266 -16.29 2.61 3.55
C PHE A 266 -17.12 2.65 4.83
N ARG A 267 -16.80 3.62 5.69
CA ARG A 267 -17.59 3.98 6.86
C ARG A 267 -17.68 5.50 6.91
N ASN A 268 -18.91 6.02 6.85
CA ASN A 268 -19.16 7.46 6.78
C ASN A 268 -18.43 8.15 5.61
N GLY A 269 -18.27 7.46 4.48
CA GLY A 269 -17.59 8.00 3.31
C GLY A 269 -16.07 8.08 3.39
N GLN A 270 -15.43 7.42 4.37
CA GLN A 270 -13.97 7.24 4.47
C GLN A 270 -13.63 5.74 4.43
N ALA A 271 -12.42 5.39 3.99
CA ALA A 271 -11.95 4.02 4.01
C ALA A 271 -12.01 3.42 5.42
N ALA A 272 -12.74 2.31 5.57
CA ALA A 272 -12.85 1.59 6.83
C ALA A 272 -11.62 0.71 7.12
N TYR A 273 -10.81 0.44 6.09
CA TYR A 273 -9.66 -0.45 6.12
C TYR A 273 -8.44 0.26 5.52
N CYS A 274 -7.26 -0.10 6.01
CA CYS A 274 -5.99 0.32 5.44
C CYS A 274 -5.67 -0.51 4.19
N GLN A 275 -6.09 -1.78 4.18
CA GLN A 275 -5.86 -2.67 3.05
C GLN A 275 -7.00 -3.66 2.84
N ILE A 276 -7.29 -3.95 1.57
CA ILE A 276 -8.07 -5.12 1.15
C ILE A 276 -7.23 -6.07 0.30
N MET A 277 -7.49 -7.37 0.40
CA MET A 277 -6.85 -8.39 -0.42
C MET A 277 -7.84 -9.38 -1.04
N SER A 278 -7.57 -9.77 -2.27
CA SER A 278 -8.29 -10.80 -3.04
C SER A 278 -7.32 -11.84 -3.58
N MET A 279 -7.71 -13.10 -3.57
CA MET A 279 -6.83 -14.21 -3.94
C MET A 279 -7.25 -14.88 -5.24
N HIS A 280 -8.56 -14.97 -5.51
CA HIS A 280 -9.07 -15.81 -6.60
C HIS A 280 -10.42 -15.40 -7.16
N TRP A 281 -10.95 -14.25 -6.76
CA TRP A 281 -12.13 -13.69 -7.41
C TRP A 281 -11.89 -13.63 -8.92
N ASP A 282 -12.77 -14.23 -9.73
CA ASP A 282 -12.47 -14.50 -11.13
C ASP A 282 -13.25 -13.61 -12.11
N VAL A 283 -12.88 -13.69 -13.39
CA VAL A 283 -13.54 -12.93 -14.46
C VAL A 283 -15.02 -13.34 -14.63
N THR A 284 -15.38 -14.59 -14.30
CA THR A 284 -16.78 -15.04 -14.38
C THR A 284 -17.62 -14.31 -13.34
N ASP A 285 -17.12 -14.22 -12.10
CA ASP A 285 -17.78 -13.50 -11.01
C ASP A 285 -17.81 -12.00 -11.28
N ARG A 286 -16.72 -11.40 -11.81
CA ARG A 286 -16.75 -10.02 -12.29
C ARG A 286 -17.85 -9.77 -13.31
N GLU A 287 -17.97 -10.61 -14.33
CA GLU A 287 -18.94 -10.44 -15.42
C GLU A 287 -20.38 -10.81 -15.04
N ARG A 288 -20.58 -11.39 -13.86
CA ARG A 288 -21.90 -11.80 -13.39
C ARG A 288 -22.70 -10.58 -12.94
N VAL A 289 -23.96 -10.55 -13.38
CA VAL A 289 -24.92 -9.50 -13.04
C VAL A 289 -26.29 -10.13 -12.85
N ASP A 290 -26.85 -9.96 -11.67
CA ASP A 290 -28.14 -10.54 -11.30
C ASP A 290 -29.16 -9.46 -10.91
N CYS A 291 -30.38 -9.67 -11.38
CA CYS A 291 -31.57 -8.89 -11.10
C CYS A 291 -32.58 -9.78 -10.37
N ASP A 292 -33.13 -9.30 -9.25
CA ASP A 292 -34.10 -10.02 -8.41
C ASP A 292 -33.64 -11.46 -8.02
N GLY A 293 -32.33 -11.66 -7.84
CA GLY A 293 -31.72 -12.93 -7.45
C GLY A 293 -31.48 -13.92 -8.61
N GLY A 294 -31.63 -13.50 -9.87
CA GLY A 294 -31.31 -14.31 -11.05
C GLY A 294 -30.75 -13.47 -12.20
N GLY A 295 -30.45 -14.08 -13.35
CA GLY A 295 -29.80 -13.35 -14.45
C GLY A 295 -30.64 -12.17 -14.97
N CYS A 296 -30.00 -11.01 -15.15
CA CYS A 296 -30.66 -9.84 -15.74
C CYS A 296 -31.07 -10.07 -17.21
N PRO A 297 -32.12 -9.40 -17.71
CA PRO A 297 -32.52 -9.47 -19.11
C PRO A 297 -31.39 -9.01 -20.06
N ALA A 298 -31.31 -9.50 -21.29
CA ALA A 298 -30.26 -9.05 -22.23
C ALA A 298 -30.38 -7.57 -22.67
N VAL A 299 -31.52 -6.92 -22.40
CA VAL A 299 -31.81 -5.52 -22.73
C VAL A 299 -32.48 -4.88 -21.53
N LYS A 300 -32.08 -3.64 -21.18
CA LYS A 300 -32.68 -2.90 -20.08
C LYS A 300 -34.19 -2.74 -20.30
N PRO A 301 -35.06 -3.22 -19.38
CA PRO A 301 -36.49 -2.98 -19.48
C PRO A 301 -36.82 -1.49 -19.30
N THR A 302 -38.05 -1.09 -19.61
CA THR A 302 -38.49 0.32 -19.49
C THR A 302 -39.79 0.44 -18.73
N GLY A 303 -40.04 1.61 -18.13
CA GLY A 303 -41.24 1.87 -17.34
C GLY A 303 -41.36 0.94 -16.14
N ALA A 304 -42.59 0.48 -15.84
CA ALA A 304 -42.90 -0.26 -14.62
C ALA A 304 -42.09 -1.55 -14.41
N GLU A 305 -41.62 -2.19 -15.48
CA GLU A 305 -40.77 -3.39 -15.37
C GLU A 305 -39.36 -3.06 -14.84
N CYS A 306 -38.84 -1.88 -15.18
CA CYS A 306 -37.56 -1.39 -14.67
C CYS A 306 -37.70 -0.78 -13.27
N ASP A 307 -38.85 -0.15 -12.98
CA ASP A 307 -39.12 0.42 -11.65
C ASP A 307 -39.19 -0.65 -10.55
N ALA A 308 -39.59 -1.88 -10.89
CA ALA A 308 -39.74 -2.98 -9.94
C ALA A 308 -38.52 -3.91 -9.82
N MET A 309 -37.56 -3.79 -10.74
CA MET A 309 -36.41 -4.70 -10.84
C MET A 309 -35.24 -4.20 -9.99
N GLN A 310 -34.81 -5.00 -9.03
CA GLN A 310 -33.66 -4.71 -8.18
C GLN A 310 -32.39 -5.35 -8.72
N PHE A 311 -31.28 -4.62 -8.68
CA PHE A 311 -29.98 -5.22 -8.87
C PHE A 311 -29.57 -5.92 -7.59
N THR A 312 -29.29 -7.22 -7.67
CA THR A 312 -28.90 -8.04 -6.52
C THR A 312 -27.43 -8.44 -6.56
N TYR A 313 -26.79 -8.31 -7.72
CA TYR A 313 -25.36 -8.57 -7.90
C TYR A 313 -24.85 -7.84 -9.16
N ASN A 314 -23.68 -7.23 -9.08
CA ASN A 314 -22.96 -6.69 -10.23
C ASN A 314 -21.45 -6.75 -9.95
N GLY A 315 -20.76 -7.76 -10.47
CA GLY A 315 -19.33 -7.96 -10.15
C GLY A 315 -18.46 -6.76 -10.53
N HIS A 316 -18.80 -6.00 -11.56
CA HIS A 316 -18.07 -4.77 -11.91
C HIS A 316 -18.13 -3.70 -10.82
N GLU A 317 -19.15 -3.72 -9.95
CA GLU A 317 -19.23 -2.81 -8.80
C GLU A 317 -18.13 -3.08 -7.77
N VAL A 318 -17.71 -4.33 -7.59
CA VAL A 318 -16.57 -4.67 -6.72
C VAL A 318 -15.31 -3.93 -7.18
N VAL A 319 -15.09 -3.86 -8.50
CA VAL A 319 -13.95 -3.15 -9.11
C VAL A 319 -14.06 -1.65 -8.86
N ALA A 320 -15.27 -1.08 -8.98
CA ALA A 320 -15.50 0.34 -8.73
C ALA A 320 -15.28 0.73 -7.26
N GLU A 321 -15.81 -0.05 -6.33
CA GLU A 321 -15.63 0.16 -4.88
C GLU A 321 -14.15 0.07 -4.49
N VAL A 322 -13.41 -0.92 -5.03
CA VAL A 322 -11.94 -1.00 -4.83
C VAL A 322 -11.21 0.17 -5.49
N ARG A 323 -11.65 0.64 -6.67
CA ARG A 323 -11.06 1.81 -7.33
C ARG A 323 -11.26 3.08 -6.51
N GLU A 324 -12.45 3.32 -5.97
CA GLU A 324 -12.70 4.46 -5.07
C GLU A 324 -11.91 4.32 -3.77
N PHE A 325 -11.78 3.12 -3.23
CA PHE A 325 -11.01 2.85 -2.01
C PHE A 325 -9.54 3.24 -2.22
N LEU A 326 -9.02 2.96 -3.41
CA LEU A 326 -7.68 3.34 -3.86
C LEU A 326 -7.56 4.82 -4.24
N LYS A 327 -8.57 5.67 -4.09
CA LYS A 327 -8.37 7.14 -4.14
C LYS A 327 -7.90 7.72 -2.81
N GLU A 328 -7.99 6.93 -1.73
CA GLU A 328 -7.43 7.26 -0.42
C GLU A 328 -6.05 6.60 -0.24
N ASN A 329 -5.35 6.91 0.87
CA ASN A 329 -4.01 6.37 1.20
C ASN A 329 -4.05 4.89 1.66
N THR A 330 -4.71 4.05 0.89
CA THR A 330 -4.98 2.63 1.17
C THR A 330 -4.14 1.71 0.29
N HIS A 331 -4.33 0.40 0.44
CA HIS A 331 -3.66 -0.60 -0.38
C HIS A 331 -4.60 -1.72 -0.85
N PHE A 332 -4.42 -2.16 -2.09
CA PHE A 332 -5.08 -3.33 -2.64
C PHE A 332 -4.04 -4.39 -3.00
N PHE A 333 -4.24 -5.62 -2.53
CA PHE A 333 -3.42 -6.76 -2.92
C PHE A 333 -4.26 -7.80 -3.69
N ALA A 334 -3.78 -8.23 -4.85
CA ALA A 334 -4.37 -9.34 -5.58
C ALA A 334 -3.35 -10.44 -5.88
N GLU A 335 -3.76 -11.70 -5.73
CA GLU A 335 -3.00 -12.88 -6.16
C GLU A 335 -3.76 -13.62 -7.27
N CYS A 336 -3.05 -14.37 -8.12
CA CYS A 336 -3.66 -15.32 -9.06
C CYS A 336 -4.81 -14.71 -9.92
N GLN A 337 -5.96 -15.39 -10.03
CA GLN A 337 -7.11 -14.99 -10.85
C GLN A 337 -7.62 -13.57 -10.55
N ALA A 338 -7.50 -13.14 -9.29
CA ALA A 338 -7.97 -11.82 -8.89
C ALA A 338 -7.25 -10.71 -9.66
N VAL A 339 -5.97 -10.90 -10.01
CA VAL A 339 -5.24 -9.90 -10.79
C VAL A 339 -5.94 -9.64 -12.13
N ASN A 340 -6.31 -10.68 -12.87
CA ASN A 340 -7.01 -10.51 -14.14
C ASN A 340 -8.46 -10.05 -13.97
N ALA A 341 -9.15 -10.50 -12.93
CA ALA A 341 -10.52 -10.08 -12.66
C ALA A 341 -10.58 -8.57 -12.46
N TYR A 342 -9.75 -8.01 -11.59
CA TYR A 342 -9.69 -6.56 -11.39
C TYR A 342 -9.07 -5.86 -12.60
N GLU A 343 -7.83 -6.19 -12.96
CA GLU A 343 -7.03 -5.40 -13.92
C GLU A 343 -7.65 -5.33 -15.31
N ASN A 344 -8.29 -6.40 -15.77
CA ASN A 344 -8.82 -6.49 -17.13
C ASN A 344 -10.28 -5.99 -17.22
N THR A 345 -10.78 -5.25 -16.24
CA THR A 345 -12.14 -4.71 -16.33
C THR A 345 -12.14 -3.48 -17.22
N THR A 346 -13.01 -3.46 -18.23
CA THR A 346 -13.14 -2.34 -19.17
C THR A 346 -14.57 -1.82 -19.17
N PRO A 347 -14.77 -0.49 -19.13
CA PRO A 347 -16.10 0.06 -19.27
C PRO A 347 -16.68 -0.14 -20.67
N ASN A 348 -17.93 -0.55 -20.73
CA ASN A 348 -18.76 -0.83 -21.88
C ASN A 348 -20.08 -0.05 -21.82
N ALA A 349 -20.10 1.16 -22.38
CA ALA A 349 -21.31 1.99 -22.45
C ALA A 349 -22.51 1.36 -23.21
N ALA A 350 -22.30 0.28 -23.97
CA ALA A 350 -23.40 -0.46 -24.60
C ALA A 350 -24.05 -1.49 -23.64
N TRP A 351 -23.50 -1.66 -22.44
CA TRP A 351 -24.00 -2.58 -21.44
C TRP A 351 -25.27 -2.01 -20.77
N PRO A 352 -26.38 -2.77 -20.74
CA PRO A 352 -27.69 -2.24 -20.35
C PRO A 352 -27.86 -1.85 -18.87
N PHE A 353 -26.95 -2.21 -17.96
CA PHE A 353 -27.20 -2.18 -16.51
C PHE A 353 -26.22 -1.39 -15.66
N LEU A 354 -25.57 -0.38 -16.26
CA LEU A 354 -24.62 0.58 -15.68
C LEU A 354 -23.17 0.23 -16.00
N ASP A 355 -22.63 0.99 -16.91
CA ASP A 355 -21.21 0.99 -17.14
C ASP A 355 -20.70 2.43 -17.18
N ASP A 356 -19.72 2.72 -16.35
CA ASP A 356 -19.12 4.04 -16.23
C ASP A 356 -17.62 3.92 -15.93
N VAL A 357 -16.95 5.07 -15.94
CA VAL A 357 -15.49 5.13 -15.81
C VAL A 357 -14.97 4.67 -14.43
N GLY A 358 -15.81 4.68 -13.40
CA GLY A 358 -15.46 4.17 -12.07
C GLY A 358 -15.18 2.67 -12.08
N ARG A 359 -15.74 1.92 -13.04
CA ARG A 359 -15.52 0.47 -13.22
C ARG A 359 -14.28 0.13 -14.04
N ASP A 360 -13.46 1.11 -14.42
CA ASP A 360 -12.20 0.84 -15.11
C ASP A 360 -11.20 0.14 -14.17
N GLY A 361 -10.90 -1.12 -14.50
CA GLY A 361 -10.07 -1.99 -13.68
C GLY A 361 -8.58 -1.87 -13.95
N HIS A 362 -8.19 -1.21 -15.03
CA HIS A 362 -6.79 -1.06 -15.47
C HIS A 362 -5.95 -0.21 -14.51
N PHE A 363 -5.69 -0.67 -13.28
CA PHE A 363 -5.05 0.12 -12.24
C PHE A 363 -3.57 0.39 -12.53
N LEU A 364 -2.83 -0.61 -13.05
CA LEU A 364 -1.40 -0.53 -13.33
C LEU A 364 -1.06 -0.54 -14.83
N THR A 365 -1.96 -1.03 -15.67
CA THR A 365 -1.80 -1.20 -17.12
C THR A 365 -2.68 -0.22 -17.89
N THR A 366 -2.42 -0.04 -19.17
CA THR A 366 -3.35 0.61 -20.10
C THR A 366 -4.35 -0.41 -20.67
N ALA A 367 -5.54 0.02 -21.12
CA ALA A 367 -6.54 -0.86 -21.75
C ALA A 367 -6.14 -1.45 -23.12
N GLY A 368 -4.98 -1.07 -23.67
CA GLY A 368 -4.55 -1.42 -25.02
C GLY A 368 -5.38 -0.74 -26.11
N THR A 369 -4.94 -0.86 -27.37
CA THR A 369 -5.65 -0.31 -28.54
C THR A 369 -6.40 -1.43 -29.25
N PRO A 370 -7.74 -1.33 -29.39
CA PRO A 370 -8.52 -2.33 -30.11
C PRO A 370 -8.06 -2.51 -31.56
N VAL A 371 -7.83 -3.76 -31.97
CA VAL A 371 -7.42 -4.09 -33.34
C VAL A 371 -8.63 -4.55 -34.15
N ALA A 372 -8.91 -3.88 -35.27
CA ALA A 372 -10.01 -4.24 -36.15
C ALA A 372 -9.72 -5.53 -36.94
N CYS A 373 -10.75 -6.34 -37.15
CA CYS A 373 -10.66 -7.60 -37.89
C CYS A 373 -11.88 -7.83 -38.78
N SER A 374 -11.72 -8.66 -39.80
CA SER A 374 -12.81 -9.08 -40.69
C SER A 374 -12.51 -10.45 -41.31
N GLY A 375 -13.48 -11.06 -41.99
CA GLY A 375 -13.27 -12.35 -42.67
C GLY A 375 -12.14 -12.38 -43.70
N ALA A 376 -11.63 -11.22 -44.14
CA ALA A 376 -10.46 -11.09 -45.01
C ALA A 376 -9.15 -10.74 -44.26
N ASN A 377 -9.24 -10.32 -42.99
CA ASN A 377 -8.12 -9.99 -42.12
C ASN A 377 -8.39 -10.51 -40.69
N PRO A 378 -8.06 -11.78 -40.40
CA PRO A 378 -8.19 -12.33 -39.06
C PRO A 378 -7.18 -11.66 -38.11
N CYS A 379 -7.39 -11.80 -36.80
CA CYS A 379 -6.40 -11.39 -35.80
C CYS A 379 -5.08 -12.12 -36.07
N SER A 380 -3.99 -11.35 -36.22
CA SER A 380 -2.68 -11.90 -36.57
C SER A 380 -2.02 -12.65 -35.42
N ASP A 381 -2.44 -12.35 -34.19
CA ASP A 381 -2.02 -13.02 -32.98
C ASP A 381 -2.93 -14.23 -32.68
N GLY A 382 -2.31 -15.37 -32.35
CA GLY A 382 -2.99 -16.63 -32.10
C GLY A 382 -3.85 -16.64 -30.83
N ASN A 383 -3.57 -15.75 -29.86
CA ASN A 383 -4.32 -15.64 -28.61
C ASN A 383 -5.64 -14.89 -28.77
N TYR A 384 -5.87 -14.27 -29.94
CA TYR A 384 -7.01 -13.41 -30.21
C TYR A 384 -7.95 -14.00 -31.27
N GLU A 385 -9.24 -13.69 -31.16
CA GLU A 385 -10.26 -14.03 -32.14
C GLU A 385 -11.10 -12.81 -32.55
N CYS A 386 -11.69 -12.88 -33.74
CA CYS A 386 -12.46 -11.79 -34.31
C CYS A 386 -13.92 -11.86 -33.88
N VAL A 387 -14.34 -10.97 -32.99
CA VAL A 387 -15.72 -10.88 -32.49
C VAL A 387 -16.26 -9.49 -32.77
N GLY A 388 -17.38 -9.40 -33.48
CA GLY A 388 -18.02 -8.10 -33.78
C GLY A 388 -17.17 -7.13 -34.61
N GLY A 389 -16.12 -7.62 -35.28
CA GLY A 389 -15.20 -6.79 -36.07
C GLY A 389 -13.97 -6.28 -35.29
N THR A 390 -13.78 -6.73 -34.05
CA THR A 390 -12.62 -6.40 -33.20
C THR A 390 -11.94 -7.68 -32.69
N CYS A 391 -10.63 -7.65 -32.56
CA CYS A 391 -9.85 -8.71 -31.94
C CYS A 391 -10.01 -8.66 -30.43
N VAL A 392 -10.47 -9.76 -29.86
CA VAL A 392 -10.63 -9.97 -28.41
C VAL A 392 -9.88 -11.23 -28.00
N ALA A 393 -9.44 -11.31 -26.75
CA ALA A 393 -8.75 -12.48 -26.24
C ALA A 393 -9.65 -13.73 -26.28
N LYS A 394 -9.07 -14.88 -26.65
CA LYS A 394 -9.77 -16.17 -26.68
C LYS A 394 -9.97 -16.75 -25.30
N ASP A 395 -8.98 -16.60 -24.41
CA ASP A 395 -9.14 -17.00 -23.02
C ASP A 395 -10.05 -15.97 -22.33
N VAL A 396 -11.16 -16.45 -21.80
CA VAL A 396 -12.13 -15.58 -21.11
C VAL A 396 -11.53 -14.90 -19.89
N ARG A 397 -10.52 -15.51 -19.25
CA ARG A 397 -9.79 -14.93 -18.11
C ARG A 397 -8.97 -13.71 -18.49
N GLU A 398 -8.64 -13.58 -19.77
CA GLU A 398 -7.89 -12.45 -20.29
C GLU A 398 -8.83 -11.37 -20.84
N ARG A 399 -10.16 -11.51 -20.74
CA ARG A 399 -11.08 -10.52 -21.31
C ARG A 399 -10.85 -9.13 -20.71
N GLY A 400 -10.43 -8.21 -21.59
CA GLY A 400 -10.03 -6.82 -21.29
C GLY A 400 -8.50 -6.61 -21.23
N THR A 401 -7.72 -7.70 -21.27
CA THR A 401 -6.28 -7.87 -21.57
C THR A 401 -5.30 -6.78 -21.14
N GLY A 402 -5.50 -6.17 -19.97
CA GLY A 402 -4.41 -5.46 -19.29
C GLY A 402 -3.24 -6.42 -19.07
N PHE A 403 -3.52 -7.57 -18.45
CA PHE A 403 -2.58 -8.69 -18.36
C PHE A 403 -3.03 -9.89 -19.21
N GLU A 404 -2.06 -10.51 -19.86
CA GLU A 404 -2.14 -11.86 -20.42
C GLU A 404 -1.47 -12.85 -19.44
N ILE A 405 -1.95 -14.08 -19.40
CA ILE A 405 -1.44 -15.14 -18.53
C ILE A 405 -0.14 -15.67 -19.13
N ALA A 406 0.92 -15.69 -18.33
CA ALA A 406 2.22 -16.22 -18.72
C ALA A 406 2.50 -17.57 -18.04
N ASP A 407 3.38 -18.36 -18.65
CA ASP A 407 3.93 -19.57 -18.02
C ASP A 407 4.72 -19.23 -16.76
N GLN A 408 4.70 -20.14 -15.78
CA GLN A 408 5.52 -20.03 -14.58
C GLN A 408 7.02 -20.00 -14.95
N PRO A 409 7.75 -18.90 -14.69
CA PRO A 409 9.19 -18.88 -14.90
C PRO A 409 9.90 -19.81 -13.90
N ALA A 410 11.04 -20.37 -14.28
CA ALA A 410 11.83 -21.17 -13.35
C ALA A 410 12.42 -20.28 -12.24
N SER A 411 12.33 -20.72 -10.98
CA SER A 411 12.80 -19.94 -9.81
C SER A 411 14.23 -19.43 -9.93
N ASN A 412 15.13 -20.20 -10.56
CA ASN A 412 16.54 -19.84 -10.74
C ASN A 412 16.80 -18.89 -11.93
N THR A 413 15.76 -18.50 -12.68
CA THR A 413 15.86 -17.53 -13.77
C THR A 413 15.07 -16.24 -13.51
N VAL A 414 14.40 -16.17 -12.35
CA VAL A 414 13.70 -14.96 -11.90
C VAL A 414 14.71 -13.84 -11.66
N LYS A 415 14.42 -12.67 -12.23
CA LYS A 415 15.16 -11.44 -11.97
C LYS A 415 14.50 -10.70 -10.82
N VAL A 416 15.33 -10.27 -9.88
CA VAL A 416 14.95 -9.39 -8.78
C VAL A 416 15.28 -7.96 -9.18
N LEU A 417 14.25 -7.14 -9.30
CA LEU A 417 14.33 -5.74 -9.68
C LEU A 417 14.01 -4.88 -8.46
N ARG A 418 14.61 -3.70 -8.36
CA ARG A 418 14.31 -2.75 -7.29
C ARG A 418 14.46 -3.33 -5.86
N PRO A 419 15.58 -4.01 -5.53
CA PRO A 419 15.75 -4.61 -4.21
C PRO A 419 15.80 -3.58 -3.06
N GLU A 420 15.87 -2.29 -3.36
CA GLU A 420 15.87 -1.18 -2.39
C GLU A 420 14.49 -0.76 -1.89
N ILE A 421 13.39 -1.27 -2.47
CA ILE A 421 12.04 -0.87 -2.05
C ILE A 421 11.49 -1.81 -0.96
N PRO A 422 10.72 -1.30 0.02
CA PRO A 422 10.12 -2.12 1.09
C PRO A 422 9.33 -3.34 0.63
N TYR A 423 8.55 -3.22 -0.46
CA TYR A 423 7.78 -4.33 -1.01
C TYR A 423 8.62 -5.53 -1.42
N ASN A 424 9.84 -5.31 -1.91
CA ASN A 424 10.69 -6.36 -2.46
C ASN A 424 11.75 -6.85 -1.46
N GLN A 425 11.49 -6.68 -0.17
CA GLN A 425 12.41 -7.13 0.88
C GLN A 425 12.26 -8.62 1.17
N PHE A 426 13.25 -9.39 0.70
CA PHE A 426 13.48 -10.77 1.09
C PHE A 426 14.97 -11.09 1.12
N ASP A 427 15.33 -12.28 1.59
CA ASP A 427 16.69 -12.81 1.51
C ASP A 427 16.66 -14.26 1.01
N GLY A 428 17.63 -14.67 0.19
CA GLY A 428 17.57 -15.94 -0.54
C GLY A 428 17.06 -15.80 -1.98
N MET A 429 17.05 -16.90 -2.71
CA MET A 429 16.40 -17.03 -4.01
C MET A 429 14.87 -17.06 -3.86
N TYR A 430 14.15 -16.40 -4.77
CA TYR A 430 12.68 -16.46 -4.82
C TYR A 430 12.19 -17.81 -5.36
N GLY A 431 11.27 -18.48 -4.67
CA GLY A 431 10.63 -19.70 -5.13
C GLY A 431 9.30 -19.42 -5.83
N THR A 432 9.26 -19.58 -7.15
CA THR A 432 8.01 -19.47 -7.91
C THR A 432 7.04 -20.60 -7.55
N THR A 433 5.75 -20.29 -7.62
CA THR A 433 4.67 -21.28 -7.49
C THR A 433 3.82 -21.28 -8.76
N GLY A 434 3.14 -22.39 -9.00
CA GLY A 434 2.18 -22.50 -10.10
C GLY A 434 0.86 -21.83 -9.74
N GLY A 435 -0.19 -22.13 -10.47
CA GLY A 435 -1.50 -21.51 -10.32
C GLY A 435 -2.19 -21.42 -11.67
N SER A 436 -3.40 -20.89 -11.70
CA SER A 436 -4.07 -20.57 -12.96
C SER A 436 -3.41 -19.36 -13.65
N GLU A 437 -2.80 -18.46 -12.86
CA GLU A 437 -2.10 -17.24 -13.29
C GLU A 437 -0.75 -17.14 -12.56
N PRO A 438 0.25 -17.96 -12.97
CA PRO A 438 1.52 -18.02 -12.26
C PRO A 438 2.44 -16.81 -12.50
N ALA A 439 2.23 -16.10 -13.62
CA ALA A 439 2.92 -14.88 -14.02
C ALA A 439 2.10 -14.17 -15.11
N TYR A 440 2.49 -12.95 -15.48
CA TYR A 440 1.75 -12.09 -16.41
C TYR A 440 2.62 -11.52 -17.53
N ASN A 441 2.06 -11.41 -18.72
CA ASN A 441 2.63 -10.68 -19.85
C ASN A 441 1.80 -9.41 -20.12
N LEU A 442 2.40 -8.41 -20.75
CA LEU A 442 1.64 -7.35 -21.42
C LEU A 442 1.49 -7.66 -22.90
N SER A 443 0.30 -7.39 -23.44
CA SER A 443 0.03 -7.67 -24.85
C SER A 443 0.73 -6.68 -25.77
N SER A 444 1.80 -7.12 -26.44
CA SER A 444 2.42 -6.35 -27.52
C SER A 444 1.50 -6.18 -28.74
N PHE A 445 0.56 -7.11 -28.93
CA PHE A 445 -0.43 -7.06 -30.02
C PHE A 445 -1.43 -5.92 -29.85
N LEU A 446 -1.90 -5.70 -28.61
CA LEU A 446 -2.76 -4.57 -28.27
C LEU A 446 -1.98 -3.30 -27.91
N GLY A 447 -0.66 -3.38 -27.78
CA GLY A 447 0.17 -2.24 -27.34
C GLY A 447 -0.11 -1.84 -25.89
N VAL A 448 -0.33 -2.83 -25.02
CA VAL A 448 -0.55 -2.60 -23.59
C VAL A 448 0.79 -2.29 -22.93
N GLU A 449 0.81 -1.25 -22.11
CA GLU A 449 1.97 -0.82 -21.35
C GLU A 449 1.61 -0.62 -19.88
N TYR A 450 2.61 -0.64 -19.00
CA TYR A 450 2.45 -0.16 -17.63
C TYR A 450 2.27 1.36 -17.62
N LYS A 451 1.30 1.87 -16.85
CA LYS A 451 1.03 3.31 -16.71
C LYS A 451 2.24 4.08 -16.14
N ASN A 452 3.09 3.41 -15.37
CA ASN A 452 4.31 3.98 -14.81
C ASN A 452 5.56 3.25 -15.34
N ASN A 453 6.12 3.72 -16.47
CA ASN A 453 7.46 3.48 -17.07
C ASN A 453 8.23 2.22 -16.60
N ARG A 454 7.54 1.08 -16.43
CA ARG A 454 8.04 -0.18 -15.85
C ARG A 454 8.67 -0.06 -14.44
N GLN A 455 8.43 1.03 -13.71
CA GLN A 455 8.88 1.15 -12.32
C GLN A 455 8.05 0.30 -11.36
N VAL A 456 7.04 -0.40 -11.87
CA VAL A 456 6.11 -1.23 -11.10
C VAL A 456 6.55 -2.68 -10.94
N THR A 457 7.38 -3.21 -11.86
CA THR A 457 7.77 -4.63 -11.85
C THR A 457 8.94 -4.88 -10.89
N LEU A 458 8.74 -5.78 -9.92
CA LEU A 458 9.71 -6.10 -8.87
C LEU A 458 10.34 -7.47 -9.04
N LEU A 459 9.55 -8.45 -9.47
CA LEU A 459 10.02 -9.78 -9.85
C LEU A 459 9.51 -10.11 -11.24
N THR A 460 10.40 -10.65 -12.08
CA THR A 460 10.07 -10.96 -13.48
C THR A 460 10.88 -12.13 -14.01
N GLY A 461 10.40 -12.73 -15.09
CA GLY A 461 11.09 -13.79 -15.82
C GLY A 461 12.42 -13.34 -16.45
N PRO A 462 13.13 -14.27 -17.11
CA PRO A 462 14.46 -14.02 -17.66
C PRO A 462 14.52 -12.96 -18.76
N ASN A 463 13.38 -12.63 -19.38
CA ASN A 463 13.31 -11.63 -20.44
C ASN A 463 13.18 -10.19 -19.90
N GLY A 464 12.93 -10.04 -18.59
CA GLY A 464 12.71 -8.73 -17.97
C GLY A 464 11.23 -8.32 -18.01
N PRO A 465 10.94 -7.08 -17.54
CA PRO A 465 9.57 -6.58 -17.39
C PRO A 465 8.70 -6.78 -18.63
N GLU A 466 7.40 -6.91 -18.41
CA GLU A 466 6.34 -7.18 -19.39
C GLU A 466 6.29 -8.62 -19.91
N VAL A 467 7.25 -9.47 -19.51
CA VAL A 467 7.34 -10.87 -19.93
C VAL A 467 7.55 -11.79 -18.74
N ALA A 468 6.49 -12.51 -18.36
CA ALA A 468 6.41 -13.34 -17.17
C ALA A 468 6.73 -12.55 -15.88
N ASP A 469 6.08 -11.41 -15.72
CA ASP A 469 6.11 -10.61 -14.50
C ASP A 469 5.38 -11.35 -13.37
N ILE A 470 5.98 -11.37 -12.18
CA ILE A 470 5.53 -12.19 -11.04
C ILE A 470 5.04 -11.30 -9.92
N TYR A 471 5.78 -10.23 -9.61
CA TYR A 471 5.39 -9.33 -8.54
C TYR A 471 5.47 -7.90 -9.06
N MET A 472 4.34 -7.22 -9.07
CA MET A 472 4.20 -5.85 -9.54
C MET A 472 3.54 -5.02 -8.45
N THR A 473 4.01 -3.80 -8.24
CA THR A 473 3.36 -2.86 -7.33
C THR A 473 3.40 -1.45 -7.89
N GLY A 474 2.43 -0.62 -7.57
CA GLY A 474 2.33 0.74 -8.09
C GLY A 474 1.24 1.53 -7.39
N TYR A 475 1.03 2.76 -7.83
CA TYR A 475 -0.08 3.60 -7.39
C TYR A 475 -1.18 3.58 -8.44
N LEU A 476 -2.44 3.75 -8.02
CA LEU A 476 -3.58 3.78 -8.92
C LEU A 476 -3.33 4.76 -10.08
N ASP A 477 -3.56 4.29 -11.30
CA ASP A 477 -3.36 5.00 -12.55
C ASP A 477 -1.92 5.49 -12.81
N GLY A 478 -0.94 4.93 -12.09
CA GLY A 478 0.44 5.39 -12.16
C GLY A 478 0.61 6.81 -11.61
N ALA A 479 -0.27 7.25 -10.69
CA ALA A 479 -0.24 8.59 -10.10
C ALA A 479 1.15 8.96 -9.55
N CYS A 480 1.88 7.97 -9.02
CA CYS A 480 3.19 8.16 -8.43
C CYS A 480 4.22 7.09 -8.81
N ALA A 481 5.49 7.47 -8.69
CA ALA A 481 6.64 6.59 -8.85
C ALA A 481 6.90 5.75 -7.60
N LEU A 482 7.39 4.52 -7.79
CA LEU A 482 7.97 3.74 -6.69
C LEU A 482 9.38 4.28 -6.38
N GLY A 483 9.46 5.28 -5.51
CA GLY A 483 10.73 5.91 -5.08
C GLY A 483 10.95 5.81 -3.57
N PRO A 484 12.20 6.01 -3.10
CA PRO A 484 12.49 6.13 -1.68
C PRO A 484 11.81 7.39 -1.15
N LEU A 485 10.79 7.22 -0.31
CA LEU A 485 9.99 8.25 0.33
C LEU A 485 9.61 9.44 -0.57
N LEU A 486 8.36 9.43 -1.05
CA LEU A 486 7.69 10.69 -1.36
C LEU A 486 7.78 11.59 -0.13
N LYS A 487 8.18 12.86 -0.32
CA LYS A 487 8.31 13.79 0.79
C LYS A 487 6.97 13.87 1.54
N PRO A 488 6.96 14.09 2.86
CA PRO A 488 5.77 14.56 3.54
C PRO A 488 5.28 15.82 2.79
N GLY A 489 4.06 15.78 2.24
CA GLY A 489 3.52 16.77 1.30
C GLY A 489 3.36 16.28 -0.16
N ASP A 490 4.24 15.41 -0.66
CA ASP A 490 4.08 14.76 -1.97
C ASP A 490 3.14 13.55 -1.88
N ARG A 491 2.91 13.01 -0.68
CA ARG A 491 2.01 11.86 -0.43
C ARG A 491 0.53 12.21 -0.61
N GLY A 492 0.12 13.45 -0.36
CA GLY A 492 -1.26 13.89 -0.57
C GLY A 492 -1.67 13.90 -2.06
N ALA A 493 -0.72 13.78 -2.98
CA ALA A 493 -0.95 13.69 -4.42
C ALA A 493 -0.95 12.25 -4.95
N CYS A 494 -0.65 11.26 -4.11
CA CYS A 494 -0.61 9.86 -4.52
C CYS A 494 -1.90 9.17 -4.08
N ASN A 495 -2.52 8.49 -5.04
CA ASN A 495 -3.63 7.58 -4.77
C ASN A 495 -3.17 6.39 -3.91
N GLY A 496 -4.06 5.48 -3.58
CA GLY A 496 -3.77 4.19 -2.97
C GLY A 496 -2.87 3.30 -3.84
N LYS A 497 -2.22 2.36 -3.17
CA LYS A 497 -1.26 1.44 -3.79
C LYS A 497 -1.91 0.13 -4.20
N ILE A 498 -1.31 -0.53 -5.18
CA ILE A 498 -1.74 -1.82 -5.70
C ILE A 498 -0.53 -2.75 -5.71
N SER A 499 -0.71 -3.99 -5.28
CA SER A 499 0.28 -5.06 -5.42
C SER A 499 -0.35 -6.31 -6.02
N TYR A 500 0.26 -6.81 -7.08
CA TYR A 500 -0.15 -8.03 -7.76
C TYR A 500 0.92 -9.08 -7.66
N LEU A 501 0.53 -10.27 -7.24
CA LEU A 501 1.40 -11.42 -7.12
C LEU A 501 0.89 -12.57 -7.99
N GLY A 502 1.72 -13.00 -8.94
CA GLY A 502 1.51 -14.23 -9.71
C GLY A 502 1.76 -15.45 -8.84
N GLY A 503 1.13 -16.56 -9.22
CA GLY A 503 1.17 -17.80 -8.46
C GLY A 503 -0.08 -18.03 -7.63
N HIS A 504 -0.14 -19.19 -6.99
CA HIS A 504 -1.22 -19.63 -6.13
C HIS A 504 -0.66 -20.27 -4.86
N SER A 505 -1.10 -19.77 -3.72
CA SER A 505 -0.94 -20.41 -2.41
C SER A 505 0.52 -20.76 -2.11
N TYR A 506 1.36 -19.73 -2.04
CA TYR A 506 2.67 -19.80 -1.39
C TYR A 506 2.58 -20.50 -0.02
N ASP A 507 3.62 -21.24 0.35
CA ASP A 507 3.60 -21.96 1.62
C ASP A 507 3.99 -21.06 2.80
N THR A 508 3.64 -21.45 4.01
CA THR A 508 4.08 -20.77 5.25
C THR A 508 4.99 -21.67 6.06
N GLN A 509 5.72 -22.58 5.39
CA GLN A 509 6.58 -23.54 6.08
C GLN A 509 7.84 -22.84 6.55
N VAL A 510 8.24 -23.18 7.77
CA VAL A 510 9.49 -22.76 8.37
C VAL A 510 10.36 -23.98 8.71
N PRO A 511 11.70 -23.88 8.66
CA PRO A 511 12.49 -22.67 8.36
C PRO A 511 12.32 -22.21 6.90
N VAL A 512 12.24 -20.90 6.71
CA VAL A 512 12.31 -20.25 5.41
C VAL A 512 13.71 -20.48 4.84
N ILE A 513 13.79 -21.08 3.66
CA ILE A 513 15.05 -21.36 3.00
C ILE A 513 15.10 -20.71 1.62
N SER A 514 16.30 -20.41 1.14
CA SER A 514 16.50 -19.90 -0.22
C SER A 514 15.89 -20.84 -1.26
N GLY A 515 15.03 -20.30 -2.12
CA GLY A 515 14.33 -21.02 -3.18
C GLY A 515 13.04 -21.72 -2.72
N SER A 516 12.67 -21.63 -1.44
CA SER A 516 11.36 -22.09 -0.97
C SER A 516 10.25 -21.18 -1.49
N LYS A 517 9.02 -21.72 -1.52
CA LYS A 517 7.84 -20.95 -1.92
C LYS A 517 7.35 -20.04 -0.79
N SER A 518 7.97 -20.06 0.39
CA SER A 518 7.52 -19.24 1.51
C SER A 518 7.81 -17.75 1.36
N GLN A 519 8.68 -17.38 0.42
CA GLN A 519 8.99 -15.99 0.11
C GLN A 519 7.81 -15.22 -0.50
N GLY A 520 6.90 -15.86 -1.23
CA GLY A 520 5.71 -15.17 -1.75
C GLY A 520 4.77 -14.73 -0.62
N ALA A 521 4.58 -15.58 0.41
CA ALA A 521 3.85 -15.21 1.62
C ALA A 521 4.53 -14.05 2.37
N ARG A 522 5.87 -13.98 2.33
CA ARG A 522 6.63 -12.85 2.86
C ARG A 522 6.36 -11.55 2.08
N LEU A 523 6.32 -11.60 0.74
CA LEU A 523 6.00 -10.41 -0.06
C LEU A 523 4.57 -9.92 0.17
N PHE A 524 3.62 -10.84 0.35
CA PHE A 524 2.27 -10.51 0.81
C PHE A 524 2.29 -9.76 2.16
N LEU A 525 3.03 -10.27 3.15
CA LEU A 525 3.12 -9.62 4.46
C LEU A 525 3.88 -8.28 4.42
N ASN A 526 4.90 -8.13 3.57
CA ASN A 526 5.53 -6.83 3.33
C ASN A 526 4.50 -5.80 2.88
N ALA A 527 3.56 -6.21 2.04
CA ALA A 527 2.54 -5.32 1.50
C ALA A 527 1.63 -4.74 2.59
N LEU A 528 1.29 -5.55 3.62
CA LEU A 528 0.55 -5.10 4.81
C LEU A 528 1.16 -3.87 5.48
N PHE A 529 2.49 -3.85 5.58
CA PHE A 529 3.21 -2.80 6.31
C PHE A 529 3.75 -1.69 5.42
N GLU A 530 3.54 -1.79 4.11
CA GLU A 530 3.93 -0.72 3.20
C GLU A 530 2.79 0.27 2.95
N ALA A 531 1.52 -0.14 3.06
CA ALA A 531 0.35 0.72 2.89
C ALA A 531 0.54 2.10 3.57
N ASP A 532 0.14 3.18 2.88
CA ASP A 532 0.49 4.54 3.35
C ASP A 532 -0.20 4.92 4.65
N CYS A 533 -1.36 4.33 4.95
CA CYS A 533 -2.05 4.35 6.24
C CYS A 533 -1.26 3.73 7.42
N VAL A 534 -0.19 2.97 7.18
CA VAL A 534 0.73 2.46 8.24
C VAL A 534 1.79 3.49 8.60
N THR A 535 2.17 4.33 7.63
CA THR A 535 3.07 5.45 7.86
C THR A 535 2.33 6.59 8.49
N GLY A 536 2.99 7.25 9.43
CA GLY A 536 2.71 8.65 9.63
C GLY A 536 3.05 9.35 8.31
N THR A 537 2.06 9.90 7.63
CA THR A 537 2.24 11.30 7.28
C THR A 537 2.65 11.98 8.59
N THR A 538 3.61 12.89 8.57
CA THR A 538 3.80 13.82 9.67
C THR A 538 2.59 14.76 9.67
N VAL A 539 1.41 14.19 9.89
CA VAL A 539 0.35 14.84 10.60
C VAL A 539 0.71 14.54 12.04
N GLY A 540 0.92 15.57 12.85
CA GLY A 540 0.91 15.40 14.30
C GLY A 540 -0.39 14.69 14.75
N PRO A 541 -0.66 14.61 16.06
CA PRO A 541 -2.05 14.48 16.46
C PRO A 541 -2.90 15.51 15.70
N ASP A 542 -4.10 15.12 15.30
CA ASP A 542 -5.14 15.95 14.70
C ASP A 542 -6.36 15.63 15.57
N ALA A 543 -6.56 16.43 16.62
CA ALA A 543 -7.44 16.06 17.72
C ALA A 543 -8.92 16.13 17.33
N ASP A 544 -9.27 16.87 16.28
CA ASP A 544 -10.64 17.06 15.82
C ASP A 544 -10.96 16.41 14.45
N GLY A 545 -9.94 15.99 13.70
CA GLY A 545 -10.08 15.20 12.48
C GLY A 545 -10.45 16.00 11.24
N ASP A 546 -10.16 17.31 11.21
CA ASP A 546 -10.42 18.13 10.02
C ASP A 546 -9.36 17.99 8.92
N GLY A 547 -8.24 17.32 9.20
CA GLY A 547 -7.20 17.06 8.21
C GLY A 547 -6.03 18.05 8.25
N VAL A 548 -6.00 18.98 9.20
CA VAL A 548 -4.83 19.75 9.61
C VAL A 548 -4.24 19.17 10.90
N THR A 549 -2.94 19.37 11.11
CA THR A 549 -2.22 18.75 12.22
C THR A 549 -2.25 19.68 13.44
N ASP A 550 -2.31 19.18 14.69
CA ASP A 550 -2.34 19.99 15.94
C ASP A 550 -1.22 21.05 16.01
N ASP A 551 -0.08 20.82 15.33
CA ASP A 551 1.04 21.76 15.28
C ASP A 551 0.96 22.80 14.14
N GLN A 552 0.08 22.59 13.17
CA GLN A 552 -0.21 23.48 12.03
C GLN A 552 -1.61 24.11 12.11
N ASP A 553 -2.47 23.56 12.96
CA ASP A 553 -3.83 23.97 13.23
C ASP A 553 -3.86 25.07 14.32
N PRO A 554 -4.40 26.26 14.02
CA PRO A 554 -4.65 27.29 15.02
C PRO A 554 -5.60 26.86 16.16
N GLU A 555 -6.54 25.96 15.92
CA GLU A 555 -7.55 25.47 16.87
C GLU A 555 -7.68 23.93 16.84
N PRO A 556 -6.68 23.18 17.37
CA PRO A 556 -6.57 21.70 17.27
C PRO A 556 -7.71 20.83 17.79
N ASP A 557 -8.76 21.41 18.36
CA ASP A 557 -9.91 20.70 18.96
C ASP A 557 -11.27 21.15 18.31
N ASP A 558 -11.25 22.01 17.28
CA ASP A 558 -12.44 22.47 16.55
C ASP A 558 -12.32 22.21 15.04
N PRO A 559 -13.01 21.18 14.51
CA PRO A 559 -12.80 20.71 13.14
C PRO A 559 -13.31 21.67 12.06
N ASN A 560 -13.81 22.85 12.45
CA ASN A 560 -14.28 23.88 11.53
C ASN A 560 -13.33 25.08 11.40
N VAL A 561 -12.15 25.02 12.03
CA VAL A 561 -11.21 26.14 12.12
C VAL A 561 -9.77 25.65 12.02
N CYS A 562 -9.16 25.74 10.84
CA CYS A 562 -7.79 25.28 10.62
C CYS A 562 -6.90 26.29 9.87
N GLY A 563 -7.39 27.51 9.62
CA GLY A 563 -6.63 28.59 9.02
C GLY A 563 -7.02 28.92 7.57
N ASP A 564 -6.30 29.88 6.98
CA ASP A 564 -6.56 30.49 5.66
C ASP A 564 -5.29 30.35 4.79
N SER A 565 -5.06 29.15 4.27
CA SER A 565 -3.80 28.77 3.63
C SER A 565 -3.63 29.38 2.23
N ASP A 566 -4.72 29.67 1.54
CA ASP A 566 -4.70 30.32 0.23
C ASP A 566 -4.87 31.85 0.29
N SER A 567 -5.11 32.39 1.49
CA SER A 567 -5.22 33.82 1.80
C SER A 567 -6.40 34.51 1.12
N ASP A 568 -7.51 33.79 0.90
CA ASP A 568 -8.72 34.34 0.32
C ASP A 568 -9.65 35.03 1.37
N GLY A 569 -9.34 34.84 2.65
CA GLY A 569 -10.07 35.41 3.79
C GLY A 569 -11.13 34.50 4.39
N CYS A 570 -11.24 33.26 3.93
CA CYS A 570 -12.04 32.18 4.51
C CYS A 570 -11.18 31.21 5.33
N ASP A 571 -11.83 30.38 6.14
CA ASP A 571 -11.15 29.28 6.82
C ASP A 571 -11.31 27.99 5.99
N ASP A 572 -10.19 27.35 5.67
CA ASP A 572 -10.09 26.16 4.83
C ASP A 572 -10.85 24.96 5.42
N CYS A 573 -11.18 24.97 6.72
CA CYS A 573 -11.91 23.88 7.38
C CYS A 573 -13.37 24.20 7.68
N SER A 574 -13.93 25.28 7.14
CA SER A 574 -15.30 25.73 7.43
C SER A 574 -16.43 24.70 7.17
N THR A 575 -16.14 23.58 6.51
CA THR A 575 -17.06 22.45 6.29
C THR A 575 -16.88 21.26 7.22
N GLY A 576 -15.96 21.34 8.18
CA GLY A 576 -15.58 20.24 9.06
C GLY A 576 -14.33 19.48 8.60
N HIS A 577 -13.73 19.90 7.46
CA HIS A 577 -12.55 19.28 6.85
C HIS A 577 -11.80 20.30 5.98
N PHE A 578 -10.48 20.17 5.90
CA PHE A 578 -9.56 20.97 5.11
C PHE A 578 -9.83 20.84 3.61
N ASP A 579 -10.28 21.93 3.00
CA ASP A 579 -10.58 22.04 1.58
C ASP A 579 -10.34 23.46 1.07
N LEU A 580 -9.22 23.66 0.36
CA LEU A 580 -8.82 24.93 -0.29
C LEU A 580 -9.82 25.45 -1.35
N THR A 581 -10.92 24.74 -1.61
CA THR A 581 -11.85 25.06 -2.72
C THR A 581 -13.31 25.13 -2.30
N ASN A 582 -13.65 24.92 -1.02
CA ASN A 582 -15.02 24.66 -0.62
C ASN A 582 -15.41 25.34 0.70
N ASP A 583 -15.17 26.63 0.82
CA ASP A 583 -15.33 27.37 2.08
C ASP A 583 -16.78 27.81 2.39
N CYS A 584 -17.78 27.25 1.68
CA CYS A 584 -19.13 27.82 1.63
C CYS A 584 -20.24 26.77 1.38
N THR A 585 -20.95 26.33 2.43
CA THR A 585 -22.23 25.63 2.27
C THR A 585 -23.41 26.62 2.20
N GLY A 586 -23.73 27.08 0.99
CA GLY A 586 -24.91 27.90 0.71
C GLY A 586 -26.05 27.10 0.06
N GLY A 587 -26.94 26.51 0.86
CA GLY A 587 -28.15 25.84 0.38
C GLY A 587 -29.19 26.81 -0.22
N GLY A 588 -29.72 26.46 -1.39
CA GLY A 588 -31.14 26.65 -1.76
C GLY A 588 -31.64 28.05 -2.14
N GLY A 589 -32.06 28.20 -3.40
CA GLY A 589 -33.29 28.90 -3.76
C GLY A 589 -33.25 30.43 -3.90
N GLY A 590 -33.24 30.87 -5.16
CA GLY A 590 -33.81 32.13 -5.67
C GLY A 590 -34.04 33.31 -4.72
N GLY A 591 -33.26 34.37 -4.94
CA GLY A 591 -33.67 35.75 -4.69
C GLY A 591 -33.41 36.28 -3.28
N GLU A 592 -32.49 37.25 -3.22
CA GLU A 592 -32.24 38.20 -2.14
C GLU A 592 -31.40 37.71 -0.94
N ALA A 593 -30.14 38.17 -0.96
CA ALA A 593 -29.17 38.32 0.14
C ALA A 593 -28.76 37.07 0.94
N ALA A 594 -27.84 36.29 0.38
CA ALA A 594 -26.88 35.54 1.17
C ALA A 594 -25.73 36.48 1.55
N SER A 595 -25.81 37.05 2.74
CA SER A 595 -24.70 37.74 3.40
C SER A 595 -23.88 36.71 4.16
N GLY A 596 -22.58 36.62 3.83
CA GLY A 596 -21.59 35.92 4.63
C GLY A 596 -21.05 34.66 3.98
N CYS A 597 -20.07 34.82 3.11
CA CYS A 597 -18.78 34.16 3.26
C CYS A 597 -17.72 35.12 2.71
N CYS A 598 -16.86 35.59 3.61
CA CYS A 598 -15.56 36.23 3.34
C CYS A 598 -15.59 37.55 2.56
N ASP A 599 -16.03 38.62 3.23
CA ASP A 599 -15.97 40.00 2.70
C ASP A 599 -14.64 40.68 3.12
N ALA A 600 -13.55 40.33 2.45
CA ALA A 600 -12.32 41.12 2.47
C ALA A 600 -12.51 42.37 1.59
N GLY A 601 -13.34 43.34 2.01
CA GLY A 601 -13.61 44.46 1.13
C GLY A 601 -14.57 45.56 1.54
N ASP A 602 -14.85 45.83 2.82
CA ASP A 602 -15.66 47.02 3.18
C ASP A 602 -14.81 48.15 3.81
N THR A 603 -14.24 48.98 2.93
CA THR A 603 -13.73 50.31 3.33
C THR A 603 -14.84 51.33 3.20
N SER A 604 -15.73 51.41 4.18
CA SER A 604 -16.66 52.53 4.27
C SER A 604 -16.83 53.08 5.69
N THR A 605 -16.30 54.30 5.84
CA THR A 605 -16.64 55.37 6.80
C THR A 605 -15.83 55.51 8.11
N LEU A 606 -14.99 56.55 8.09
CA LEU A 606 -14.22 57.16 9.16
C LEU A 606 -15.08 57.63 10.37
N PRO A 607 -14.53 57.65 11.59
CA PRO A 607 -14.68 58.78 12.49
C PRO A 607 -13.37 59.59 12.53
N GLY A 608 -13.51 60.89 12.32
CA GLY A 608 -12.38 61.82 12.22
C GLY A 608 -11.67 62.11 13.54
N TRP A 609 -10.64 62.95 13.37
CA TRP A 609 -9.78 63.64 14.35
C TRP A 609 -8.47 62.93 14.71
N LEU A 610 -7.38 63.29 14.02
CA LEU A 610 -6.38 64.23 14.56
C LEU A 610 -5.31 64.56 13.51
N ALA A 611 -5.09 65.86 13.36
CA ALA A 611 -4.12 66.45 12.45
C ALA A 611 -2.68 66.24 12.93
N LEU A 612 -1.77 65.95 12.01
CA LEU A 612 -0.34 66.23 12.18
C LEU A 612 0.31 66.51 10.84
N CYS A 613 0.84 67.73 10.69
CA CYS A 613 1.91 68.06 9.77
C CYS A 613 2.77 69.14 10.41
N GLY A 614 4.09 68.92 10.49
CA GLY A 614 5.05 69.91 10.98
C GLY A 614 6.45 69.36 11.21
N LEU A 615 7.26 69.34 10.16
CA LEU A 615 8.68 68.99 10.06
C LEU A 615 9.63 69.52 11.16
N VAL A 616 10.56 68.65 11.58
CA VAL A 616 12.05 68.76 11.64
C VAL A 616 12.71 70.16 11.73
N PHE A 617 13.58 70.39 12.74
CA PHE A 617 15.05 70.66 12.61
C PHE A 617 15.77 70.95 13.97
N VAL A 618 16.83 70.15 14.22
CA VAL A 618 18.19 70.42 14.78
C VAL A 618 18.44 71.54 15.83
N VAL A 619 18.93 71.08 17.00
CA VAL A 619 20.03 71.55 17.90
C VAL A 619 20.32 73.05 18.06
N GLY A 620 20.26 73.54 19.32
CA GLY A 620 21.36 74.33 19.90
C GLY A 620 21.05 75.50 20.85
N ARG A 621 21.49 75.33 22.11
CA ARG A 621 22.01 76.34 23.07
C ARG A 621 21.08 77.24 23.93
N ARG A 622 21.18 76.95 25.23
CA ARG A 622 21.59 77.81 26.38
C ARG A 622 20.62 78.85 26.98
N ARG A 623 20.44 78.61 28.30
CA ARG A 623 20.54 79.50 29.49
C ARG A 623 19.27 80.21 29.99
N ARG A 624 18.90 79.76 31.21
CA ARG A 624 18.67 80.53 32.45
C ARG A 624 17.89 81.83 32.29
N ARG A 625 16.65 81.84 32.78
CA ARG A 625 16.33 82.25 34.15
C ARG A 625 15.11 81.51 34.65
#